data_AF-A0A2G6FZI2-F1
#
_entry.id   AF-A0A2G6FZI2-F1
#
_cell.length_a   1.000
_cell.length_b   1.000
_cell.length_c   1.000
_cell.angle_alpha   90.00
_cell.angle_beta   90.00
_cell.angle_gamma   90.00
#
_symmetry.space_group_name_H-M   'P 1'
#
loop_
_entity.id
_entity.type
_entity.pdbx_description
1 polymer ?
#
loop_
_entity_poly.entity_id
_entity_poly.type
_entity_poly.pdbx_seq_one_letter_code
_entity_poly.pdbx_strand_id
1 'polypeptide(L)'
;MPKYKANKAIAYTITEDAISGYATEITGDITNGFVVKNTNTETVSVDVTKQWVGKAGDSATIRLLADGVETQSVELNQSGSWKLETQLYRFAKV
;
A
#
# COMPACT_ATOMS: atom_id res chain seq x y z
N MET A 1 -33.09 14.45 0.30
CA MET A 1 -33.22 13.75 -1.00
C MET A 1 -34.44 12.82 -0.95
N PRO A 2 -35.17 12.62 -2.05
CA PRO A 2 -36.34 11.75 -2.07
C PRO A 2 -35.96 10.28 -1.85
N LYS A 3 -36.75 9.54 -1.06
CA LYS A 3 -36.49 8.11 -0.81
C LYS A 3 -37.08 7.20 -1.90
N TYR A 4 -38.12 7.66 -2.58
CA TYR A 4 -38.86 6.89 -3.58
C TYR A 4 -39.14 7.75 -4.82
N LYS A 5 -39.14 7.12 -6.00
CA LYS A 5 -39.63 7.68 -7.26
C LYS A 5 -40.60 6.67 -7.89
N ALA A 6 -41.84 7.09 -8.16
CA ALA A 6 -42.90 6.20 -8.68
C ALA A 6 -43.03 4.89 -7.88
N ASN A 7 -43.12 5.00 -6.56
CA ASN A 7 -43.21 3.88 -5.60
C ASN A 7 -42.03 2.89 -5.60
N LYS A 8 -40.92 3.20 -6.28
CA LYS A 8 -39.67 2.41 -6.23
C LYS A 8 -38.62 3.13 -5.39
N ALA A 9 -37.90 2.39 -4.55
CA ALA A 9 -36.80 2.93 -3.77
C ALA A 9 -35.68 3.41 -4.71
N ILE A 10 -35.09 4.57 -4.40
CA ILE A 10 -33.98 5.12 -5.18
C ILE A 10 -32.67 4.62 -4.57
N ALA A 11 -31.86 3.94 -5.36
CA ALA A 11 -30.48 3.61 -4.99
C ALA A 11 -29.59 4.82 -5.30
N TYR A 12 -28.93 5.33 -4.27
CA TYR A 12 -27.97 6.42 -4.40
C TYR A 12 -26.56 5.84 -4.37
N THR A 13 -25.68 6.41 -5.17
CA THR A 13 -24.24 6.13 -5.19
C THR A 13 -23.50 7.45 -5.17
N ILE A 14 -22.26 7.43 -4.72
CA ILE A 14 -21.32 8.53 -4.89
C ILE A 14 -20.12 8.03 -5.70
N THR A 15 -19.49 8.95 -6.41
CA THR A 15 -18.26 8.72 -7.15
C THR A 15 -17.28 9.82 -6.79
N GLU A 16 -16.00 9.53 -6.92
CA GLU A 16 -14.94 10.52 -6.78
C GLU A 16 -14.18 10.62 -8.09
N ASP A 17 -13.83 11.85 -8.48
CA ASP A 17 -12.96 12.06 -9.63
C ASP A 17 -11.55 11.60 -9.29
N ALA A 18 -10.92 10.86 -10.21
CA ALA A 18 -9.61 10.28 -9.98
C ALA A 18 -8.55 11.38 -9.73
N ILE A 19 -7.84 11.26 -8.61
CA ILE A 19 -6.69 12.11 -8.27
C ILE A 19 -5.42 11.30 -8.52
N SER A 20 -4.52 11.84 -9.35
CA SER A 20 -3.23 11.20 -9.62
C SER A 20 -2.44 11.00 -8.31
N GLY A 21 -1.87 9.81 -8.14
CA GLY A 21 -1.15 9.44 -6.91
C GLY A 21 -2.05 9.04 -5.74
N TYR A 22 -3.35 8.87 -5.94
CA TYR A 22 -4.28 8.37 -4.93
C TYR A 22 -5.14 7.21 -5.45
N ALA A 23 -5.44 6.28 -4.55
CA ALA A 23 -6.43 5.23 -4.74
C ALA A 23 -7.65 5.54 -3.87
N THR A 24 -8.83 5.49 -4.49
CA THR A 24 -10.11 5.74 -3.83
C THR A 24 -10.81 4.43 -3.50
N GLU A 25 -11.30 4.33 -2.26
CA GLU A 25 -12.23 3.30 -1.82
C GLU A 25 -13.51 3.98 -1.28
N ILE A 26 -14.66 3.62 -1.83
CA ILE A 26 -15.97 4.13 -1.41
C ILE A 26 -16.75 2.98 -0.78
N THR A 27 -17.13 3.15 0.49
CA THR A 27 -17.91 2.17 1.24
C THR A 27 -19.15 2.82 1.86
N GLY A 28 -20.05 1.99 2.38
CA GLY A 28 -21.29 2.45 3.01
C GLY A 28 -22.46 2.60 2.03
N ASP A 29 -23.54 3.20 2.53
CA ASP A 29 -24.81 3.31 1.83
C ASP A 29 -25.63 4.49 2.37
N ILE A 30 -26.84 4.69 1.84
CA ILE A 30 -27.70 5.81 2.26
C ILE A 30 -28.19 5.72 3.72
N THR A 31 -28.24 4.53 4.30
CA THR A 31 -28.69 4.32 5.69
C THR A 31 -27.55 4.53 6.69
N ASN A 32 -26.35 4.07 6.34
CA ASN A 32 -25.17 4.11 7.19
C ASN A 32 -24.25 5.32 6.92
N GLY A 33 -24.54 6.06 5.85
CA GLY A 33 -23.65 7.08 5.30
C GLY A 33 -22.60 6.45 4.36
N PHE A 34 -22.07 7.27 3.46
CA PHE A 34 -20.93 6.89 2.62
C PHE A 34 -19.62 7.36 3.25
N VAL A 35 -18.59 6.52 3.16
CA VAL A 35 -17.22 6.85 3.54
C VAL A 35 -16.36 6.78 2.28
N VAL A 36 -15.64 7.88 2.00
CA VAL A 36 -14.66 7.95 0.92
C VAL A 36 -13.27 7.96 1.54
N LYS A 37 -12.47 6.97 1.18
CA LYS A 37 -11.09 6.82 1.64
C LYS A 37 -10.13 7.02 0.49
N ASN A 38 -9.27 8.02 0.61
CA ASN A 38 -8.19 8.31 -0.33
C ASN A 38 -6.86 7.86 0.25
N THR A 39 -6.20 6.93 -0.43
CA THR A 39 -4.89 6.39 -0.01
C THR A 39 -3.82 6.87 -0.98
N ASN A 40 -2.79 7.58 -0.49
CA ASN A 40 -1.67 7.98 -1.33
C ASN A 40 -0.89 6.74 -1.82
N THR A 41 -0.57 6.70 -3.11
CA THR A 41 0.08 5.55 -3.77
C THR A 41 1.53 5.81 -4.16
N GLU A 42 2.11 6.96 -3.79
CA GLU A 42 3.50 7.25 -4.07
C GLU A 42 4.43 6.26 -3.39
N THR A 43 5.47 5.87 -4.12
CA THR A 43 6.52 4.97 -3.63
C THR A 43 7.89 5.62 -3.73
N VAL A 44 8.84 5.07 -2.98
CA VAL A 44 10.27 5.39 -3.06
C VAL A 44 11.05 4.11 -3.33
N SER A 45 12.06 4.21 -4.18
CA SER A 45 13.02 3.11 -4.41
C SER A 45 13.91 2.94 -3.18
N VAL A 46 14.10 1.70 -2.75
CA VAL A 46 15.04 1.32 -1.70
C VAL A 46 15.89 0.17 -2.21
N ASP A 47 17.16 0.46 -2.42
CA ASP A 47 18.14 -0.51 -2.92
C ASP A 47 19.07 -0.93 -1.78
N VAL A 48 19.11 -2.23 -1.51
CA VAL A 48 19.93 -2.82 -0.46
C VAL A 48 20.98 -3.72 -1.10
N THR A 49 22.24 -3.54 -0.73
CA THR A 49 23.32 -4.46 -1.07
C THR A 49 23.97 -4.96 0.21
N LYS A 50 24.00 -6.28 0.38
CA LYS A 50 24.73 -6.92 1.48
C LYS A 50 26.17 -7.22 1.04
N GLN A 51 27.12 -6.57 1.70
CA GLN A 51 28.54 -6.87 1.55
C GLN A 51 29.06 -7.66 2.75
N TRP A 52 29.85 -8.69 2.48
CA TRP A 52 30.54 -9.49 3.50
C TRP A 52 31.97 -8.98 3.68
N VAL A 53 32.40 -8.90 4.94
CA VAL A 53 33.82 -8.78 5.30
C VAL A 53 34.27 -10.16 5.75
N GLY A 54 35.22 -10.76 5.03
CA GLY A 54 35.63 -12.14 5.24
C GLY A 54 34.78 -13.16 4.45
N LYS A 55 34.74 -14.40 4.93
CA LYS A 55 33.98 -15.48 4.27
C LYS A 55 32.48 -15.15 4.32
N ALA A 56 31.82 -15.17 3.16
CA ALA A 56 30.38 -15.02 3.09
C ALA A 56 29.66 -16.19 3.78
N GLY A 57 28.57 -15.89 4.48
CA GLY A 57 27.60 -16.90 4.90
C GLY A 57 26.71 -17.36 3.75
N ASP A 58 25.88 -18.37 4.00
CA ASP A 58 24.99 -18.92 2.98
C ASP A 58 23.80 -17.99 2.67
N SER A 59 23.29 -17.30 3.70
CA SER A 59 22.22 -16.31 3.57
C SER A 59 22.29 -15.19 4.62
N ALA A 60 21.52 -14.13 4.42
CA ALA A 60 21.31 -13.03 5.36
C ALA A 60 19.88 -12.51 5.27
N THR A 61 19.16 -12.46 6.39
CA THR A 61 17.82 -11.87 6.44
C THR A 61 17.90 -10.36 6.62
N ILE A 62 17.27 -9.62 5.71
CA ILE A 62 17.11 -8.18 5.75
C ILE A 62 15.66 -7.87 6.11
N ARG A 63 15.47 -7.04 7.14
CA ARG A 63 14.16 -6.50 7.53
C ARG A 63 14.15 -5.01 7.19
N LEU A 64 13.14 -4.59 6.43
CA LEU A 64 12.89 -3.19 6.15
C LEU A 64 11.85 -2.68 7.14
N LEU A 65 12.12 -1.52 7.72
CA LEU A 65 11.24 -0.87 8.68
C LEU A 65 10.87 0.51 8.14
N ALA A 66 9.59 0.86 8.25
CA ALA A 66 9.10 2.23 8.06
C ALA A 66 8.59 2.71 9.43
N ASP A 67 9.12 3.85 9.89
CA ASP A 67 8.78 4.44 11.20
C ASP A 67 8.92 3.44 12.38
N GLY A 68 9.92 2.56 12.30
CA GLY A 68 10.19 1.54 13.32
C GLY A 68 9.28 0.30 13.26
N VAL A 69 8.37 0.21 12.28
CA VAL A 69 7.51 -0.96 12.05
C VAL A 69 8.04 -1.75 10.85
N GLU A 70 8.19 -3.07 11.01
CA GLU A 70 8.63 -3.97 9.93
C GLU A 70 7.60 -4.00 8.79
N THR A 71 8.04 -3.67 7.58
CA THR A 71 7.20 -3.65 6.36
C THR A 71 7.48 -4.84 5.45
N GLN A 72 8.71 -5.35 5.46
CA GLN A 72 9.16 -6.42 4.58
C GLN A 72 10.32 -7.18 5.25
N SER A 73 10.39 -8.49 5.02
CA SER A 73 11.50 -9.35 5.43
C SER A 73 11.92 -10.21 4.24
N VAL A 74 13.20 -10.17 3.88
CA VAL A 74 13.76 -10.85 2.71
C VAL A 74 15.04 -11.58 3.09
N GLU A 75 15.17 -12.82 2.66
CA GLU A 75 16.45 -13.52 2.70
C GLU A 75 17.26 -13.25 1.43
N LEU A 76 18.46 -12.71 1.61
CA LEU A 76 19.46 -12.54 0.57
C LEU A 76 20.46 -13.68 0.61
N ASN A 77 20.91 -14.11 -0.57
CA ASN A 77 21.92 -15.14 -0.72
C ASN A 77 22.73 -14.87 -1.99
N GLN A 78 23.67 -15.78 -2.30
CA GLN A 78 24.55 -15.64 -3.44
C GLN A 78 23.82 -15.67 -4.80
N SER A 79 22.73 -16.44 -4.96
CA SER A 79 22.00 -16.49 -6.24
C SER A 79 21.27 -15.18 -6.53
N GLY A 80 20.75 -14.52 -5.49
CA GLY A 80 20.21 -13.16 -5.55
C GLY A 80 21.28 -12.05 -5.63
N SER A 81 22.55 -12.40 -5.85
CA SER A 81 23.67 -11.45 -5.89
C SER A 81 23.79 -10.56 -4.64
N TRP A 82 23.25 -11.01 -3.50
CA TRP A 82 23.20 -10.23 -2.26
C TRP A 82 22.53 -8.86 -2.40
N LYS A 83 21.53 -8.73 -3.26
CA LYS A 83 20.83 -7.47 -3.53
C LYS A 83 19.32 -7.60 -3.35
N LEU A 84 18.69 -6.49 -2.95
CA LEU A 84 17.26 -6.28 -2.97
C LEU A 84 17.00 -4.90 -3.56
N GLU A 85 16.20 -4.85 -4.61
CA GLU A 85 15.61 -3.62 -5.15
C GLU A 85 14.12 -3.69 -4.85
N THR A 86 13.59 -2.70 -4.13
CA THR A 86 12.18 -2.68 -3.75
C THR A 86 11.61 -1.27 -3.79
N GLN A 87 10.29 -1.18 -3.77
CA GLN A 87 9.54 0.06 -3.69
C GLN A 87 8.74 0.03 -2.38
N LEU A 88 8.92 1.04 -1.53
CA LEU A 88 8.10 1.22 -0.33
C LEU A 88 7.18 2.42 -0.52
N TYR A 89 5.95 2.33 0.00
CA TYR A 89 5.07 3.49 0.01
C TYR A 89 5.71 4.62 0.81
N ARG A 90 5.68 5.83 0.25
CA ARG A 90 6.23 7.03 0.89
C ARG A 90 5.51 7.34 2.19
N PHE A 91 4.24 6.99 2.27
CA PHE A 91 3.39 7.20 3.43
C PHE A 91 2.81 5.86 3.89
N ALA A 92 2.60 5.73 5.20
CA ALA A 92 1.88 4.59 5.74
C ALA A 92 0.49 4.50 5.10
N LYS A 93 0.08 3.30 4.71
CA LYS A 93 -1.30 3.04 4.30
C LYS A 93 -2.16 3.07 5.56
N VAL A 94 -2.88 4.17 5.75
CA VAL A 94 -3.98 4.27 6.71
C VAL A 94 -5.24 3.76 6.05
#